data_AF-A0A9W8PKH8-F1
#
_entry.id   AF-A0A9W8PKH8-F1
#
_cell.length_a   1.000
_cell.length_b   1.000
_cell.length_c   1.000
_cell.angle_alpha   90.00
_cell.angle_beta   90.00
_cell.angle_gamma   90.00
#
_symmetry.space_group_name_H-M   'P 1'
#
loop_
_entity.id
_entity.type
_entity.pdbx_description
1 polymer ?
#
loop_
_entity_poly.entity_id
_entity_poly.type
_entity_poly.pdbx_seq_one_letter_code
_entity_poly.pdbx_strand_id
1 'polypeptide(L)'
;MHTSILTLGLVAFFQGATASKNSSNSGYSCTHTYDSSNFFEAFEFFNADDPTNGFVEYVDADTANSEGLAGFVEGQVYMGVDYKTKNPSKGRKSVRVTSHDTFTHGLFIADIAHMPGSIPGIWPAYWMFGSPWPTLGEIDIIEGVNTQTENKITLHTGPGCKITNEGSDQGSTLVNDNCNAGGANEGCGQTTYDNQNYGDGFNDIGGGVYAMEWTSDHISVWFFKRGRIPQDIQSDNPDPASWGAPSAKFNGGQGCNIDDHFKENNIVFTNTFCGDWAGSPDVWGKNPETSSLGSCNDYVASNPADFKNAYWLINSIKVYSQGESNNGGSGGNSGEGNSGEGNSGNGNSGNGNSGNGNSGNGNSGNGNSGNGNTGNNNSGNNNSGDNNSGNGNSGNGQSGNGDGYNPGNNGDDQTYTPPQSPPSQEGGNVWYIPTSSQKDQKNGEGSSQQGQSYDNGQWHGPGAYSKPKVHSHGGSHRGSTSWDGKGWRVGSRRSMAKRYLA
;
A
#
# COMPACT_ATOMS: atom_id res chain seq x y z
N MET A 1 69.84 -8.49 -50.47
CA MET A 1 68.50 -8.02 -50.05
C MET A 1 68.16 -8.74 -48.77
N HIS A 2 68.07 -8.03 -47.64
CA HIS A 2 67.60 -8.60 -46.38
C HIS A 2 66.56 -7.65 -45.77
N THR A 3 65.36 -8.17 -45.57
CA THR A 3 64.23 -7.48 -44.96
C THR A 3 64.25 -7.70 -43.46
N SER A 4 64.56 -6.65 -42.70
CA SER A 4 64.38 -6.63 -41.25
C SER A 4 62.95 -6.19 -40.90
N ILE A 5 62.30 -6.95 -40.03
CA ILE A 5 60.94 -6.67 -39.55
C ILE A 5 61.01 -5.56 -38.49
N LEU A 6 60.19 -4.52 -38.65
CA LEU A 6 60.10 -3.41 -37.70
C LEU A 6 58.92 -3.65 -36.73
N THR A 7 59.23 -4.04 -35.49
CA THR A 7 58.23 -4.10 -34.40
C THR A 7 57.99 -2.71 -33.82
N LEU A 8 56.78 -2.15 -34.01
CA LEU A 8 56.32 -1.02 -33.20
C LEU A 8 55.85 -1.52 -31.83
N GLY A 9 56.51 -1.07 -30.76
CA GLY A 9 56.03 -1.25 -29.39
C GLY A 9 55.06 -0.14 -29.02
N LEU A 10 53.81 -0.49 -28.73
CA LEU A 10 52.82 0.43 -28.16
C LEU A 10 52.94 0.37 -26.62
N VAL A 11 53.48 1.42 -26.00
CA VAL A 11 53.55 1.53 -24.53
C VAL A 11 52.23 2.11 -24.03
N ALA A 12 51.38 1.27 -23.43
CA ALA A 12 50.16 1.70 -22.77
C ALA A 12 50.50 2.27 -21.37
N PHE A 13 50.31 3.58 -21.20
CA PHE A 13 50.33 4.20 -19.88
C PHE A 13 49.07 3.82 -19.10
N PHE A 14 49.19 2.94 -18.12
CA PHE A 14 48.17 2.77 -17.07
C PHE A 14 48.23 3.96 -16.11
N GLN A 15 47.45 5.01 -16.40
CA GLN A 15 47.03 5.93 -15.35
C GLN A 15 45.90 5.27 -14.57
N GLY A 16 46.20 4.90 -13.32
CA GLY A 16 45.19 4.40 -12.39
C GLY A 16 44.22 5.50 -12.03
N ALA A 17 43.12 5.61 -12.78
CA ALA A 17 41.99 6.42 -12.38
C ALA A 17 41.39 5.83 -11.11
N THR A 18 41.69 6.43 -9.96
CA THR A 18 40.91 6.20 -8.74
C THR A 18 39.51 6.72 -8.99
N ALA A 19 38.59 5.80 -9.31
CA ALA A 19 37.17 6.12 -9.39
C ALA A 19 36.74 6.63 -8.01
N SER A 20 36.55 7.96 -7.90
CA SER A 20 35.82 8.53 -6.78
C SER A 20 34.45 7.87 -6.78
N LYS A 21 34.15 7.10 -5.73
CA LYS A 21 32.76 6.81 -5.41
C LYS A 21 32.14 8.14 -4.98
N ASN A 22 31.64 8.89 -5.96
CA ASN A 22 30.58 9.84 -5.70
C ASN A 22 29.39 8.99 -5.23
N SER A 23 29.24 8.84 -3.92
CA SER A 23 27.93 8.57 -3.35
C SER A 23 27.09 9.81 -3.62
N SER A 24 26.37 9.81 -4.75
CA SER A 24 25.16 10.61 -4.86
C SER A 24 24.23 10.11 -3.76
N ASN A 25 24.22 10.83 -2.64
CA ASN A 25 23.09 10.76 -1.72
C ASN A 25 21.91 11.28 -2.55
N SER A 26 20.95 10.43 -2.89
CA SER A 26 19.99 10.65 -3.98
C SER A 26 18.93 11.73 -3.70
N GLY A 27 19.16 12.54 -2.67
CA GLY A 27 18.16 13.37 -1.99
C GLY A 27 17.21 12.51 -1.15
N TYR A 28 16.69 11.42 -1.71
CA TYR A 28 15.65 10.59 -1.10
C TYR A 28 16.06 9.88 0.18
N SER A 29 15.32 10.13 1.26
CA SER A 29 15.43 9.45 2.56
C SER A 29 14.11 8.75 2.87
N CYS A 30 14.15 7.49 3.30
CA CYS A 30 12.93 6.74 3.62
C CYS A 30 12.25 7.35 4.86
N THR A 31 10.97 7.70 4.72
CA THR A 31 10.14 8.24 5.80
C THR A 31 9.16 7.21 6.33
N HIS A 32 8.61 6.36 5.44
CA HIS A 32 7.63 5.34 5.80
C HIS A 32 7.98 4.00 5.15
N THR A 33 7.72 2.91 5.88
CA THR A 33 7.70 1.55 5.35
C THR A 33 6.42 0.89 5.83
N TYR A 34 5.62 0.37 4.89
CA TYR A 34 4.44 -0.43 5.15
C TYR A 34 4.70 -1.85 4.66
N ASP A 35 4.75 -2.80 5.58
CA ASP A 35 5.00 -4.22 5.29
C ASP A 35 4.20 -5.11 6.25
N SER A 36 4.48 -6.41 6.30
CA SER A 36 3.76 -7.34 7.17
C SER A 36 3.88 -7.07 8.67
N SER A 37 4.74 -6.15 9.11
CA SER A 37 4.84 -5.73 10.51
C SER A 37 3.78 -4.70 10.93
N ASN A 38 3.23 -3.90 9.99
CA ASN A 38 2.38 -2.75 10.33
C ASN A 38 1.25 -2.44 9.33
N PHE A 39 1.18 -3.09 8.16
CA PHE A 39 0.30 -2.67 7.06
C PHE A 39 -1.17 -2.50 7.48
N PHE A 40 -1.78 -3.48 8.16
CA PHE A 40 -3.18 -3.39 8.58
C PHE A 40 -3.42 -2.53 9.84
N GLU A 41 -2.36 -1.94 10.43
CA GLU A 41 -2.48 -0.89 11.46
C GLU A 41 -2.35 0.51 10.85
N ALA A 42 -1.72 0.63 9.68
CA ALA A 42 -1.51 1.88 8.96
C ALA A 42 -2.59 2.19 7.90
N PHE A 43 -3.56 1.29 7.70
CA PHE A 43 -4.58 1.38 6.66
C PHE A 43 -5.99 1.10 7.20
N GLU A 44 -6.95 1.95 6.83
CA GLU A 44 -8.37 1.78 7.08
C GLU A 44 -9.03 0.87 6.03
N PHE A 45 -9.93 -0.02 6.46
CA PHE A 45 -10.77 -0.82 5.56
C PHE A 45 -12.07 -0.07 5.26
N PHE A 46 -12.21 0.43 4.03
CA PHE A 46 -13.45 1.01 3.53
C PHE A 46 -14.51 -0.08 3.38
N ASN A 47 -15.71 0.14 3.93
CA ASN A 47 -16.81 -0.84 3.95
C ASN A 47 -18.18 -0.26 3.52
N ALA A 48 -18.17 0.88 2.82
CA ALA A 48 -19.36 1.48 2.23
C ALA A 48 -19.54 1.04 0.77
N ASP A 49 -20.62 1.50 0.13
CA ASP A 49 -20.90 1.24 -1.29
C ASP A 49 -19.76 1.75 -2.18
N ASP A 50 -19.44 1.00 -3.24
CA ASP A 50 -18.33 1.32 -4.14
C ASP A 50 -18.58 2.61 -4.94
N PRO A 51 -17.70 3.63 -4.85
CA PRO A 51 -17.90 4.90 -5.57
C PRO A 51 -17.99 4.75 -7.09
N THR A 52 -17.39 3.69 -7.66
CA THR A 52 -17.43 3.35 -9.10
C THR A 52 -18.53 2.33 -9.45
N ASN A 53 -19.54 2.21 -8.59
CA ASN A 53 -20.78 1.44 -8.79
C ASN A 53 -20.57 -0.06 -9.09
N GLY A 54 -19.47 -0.64 -8.59
CA GLY A 54 -19.10 -2.03 -8.82
C GLY A 54 -20.04 -3.06 -8.19
N PHE A 55 -20.01 -4.29 -8.74
CA PHE A 55 -20.68 -5.45 -8.16
C PHE A 55 -19.82 -6.08 -7.05
N VAL A 56 -19.53 -5.29 -6.03
CA VAL A 56 -18.61 -5.61 -4.93
C VAL A 56 -19.29 -5.36 -3.58
N GLU A 57 -19.01 -6.22 -2.60
CA GLU A 57 -19.28 -5.92 -1.18
C GLU A 57 -17.92 -5.70 -0.51
N TYR A 58 -17.53 -4.45 -0.28
CA TYR A 58 -16.35 -4.17 0.54
C TYR A 58 -16.68 -4.46 2.00
N VAL A 59 -15.78 -5.16 2.68
CA VAL A 59 -15.97 -5.58 4.08
C VAL A 59 -14.91 -4.97 5.01
N ASP A 60 -15.28 -4.84 6.28
CA ASP A 60 -14.37 -4.41 7.35
C ASP A 60 -13.22 -5.40 7.61
N ALA A 61 -12.22 -4.94 8.37
CA ALA A 61 -11.01 -5.69 8.70
C ALA A 61 -11.31 -7.05 9.38
N ASP A 62 -12.28 -7.10 10.30
CA ASP A 62 -12.65 -8.31 11.04
C ASP A 62 -13.27 -9.37 10.12
N THR A 63 -14.17 -8.95 9.23
CA THR A 63 -14.77 -9.80 8.20
C THR A 63 -13.70 -10.25 7.19
N ALA A 64 -12.83 -9.34 6.75
CA ALA A 64 -11.75 -9.65 5.82
C ALA A 64 -10.76 -10.68 6.39
N ASN A 65 -10.35 -10.54 7.65
CA ASN A 65 -9.47 -11.48 8.34
C ASN A 65 -10.15 -12.84 8.54
N SER A 66 -11.38 -12.85 9.06
CA SER A 66 -12.10 -14.08 9.41
C SER A 66 -12.55 -14.91 8.20
N GLU A 67 -12.83 -14.29 7.05
CA GLU A 67 -13.15 -14.99 5.80
C GLU A 67 -11.91 -15.29 4.93
N GLY A 68 -10.73 -14.79 5.34
CA GLY A 68 -9.45 -15.01 4.65
C GLY A 68 -9.31 -14.19 3.36
N LEU A 69 -9.90 -13.00 3.33
CA LEU A 69 -9.78 -12.01 2.27
C LEU A 69 -8.57 -11.07 2.50
N ALA A 70 -8.20 -10.81 3.75
CA ALA A 70 -6.98 -10.08 4.11
C ALA A 70 -6.19 -10.80 5.20
N GLY A 71 -4.86 -10.65 5.19
CA GLY A 71 -3.98 -11.25 6.19
C GLY A 71 -2.54 -11.35 5.69
N PHE A 72 -1.77 -12.32 6.19
CA PHE A 72 -0.37 -12.52 5.82
C PHE A 72 -0.11 -13.91 5.23
N VAL A 73 0.66 -13.96 4.15
CA VAL A 73 1.12 -15.19 3.50
C VAL A 73 2.63 -15.12 3.34
N GLU A 74 3.35 -16.08 3.91
CA GLU A 74 4.83 -16.18 3.83
C GLU A 74 5.61 -14.90 4.23
N GLY A 75 5.01 -14.05 5.09
CA GLY A 75 5.59 -12.77 5.53
C GLY A 75 5.27 -11.59 4.62
N GLN A 76 4.36 -11.76 3.67
CA GLN A 76 3.87 -10.75 2.73
C GLN A 76 2.43 -10.38 3.06
N VAL A 77 2.02 -9.15 2.74
CA VAL A 77 0.64 -8.67 2.91
C VAL A 77 -0.24 -9.28 1.82
N TYR A 78 -1.31 -9.99 2.18
CA TYR A 78 -2.28 -10.59 1.28
C TYR A 78 -3.59 -9.83 1.31
N MET A 79 -4.13 -9.47 0.14
CA MET A 79 -5.45 -8.84 -0.02
C MET A 79 -6.15 -9.39 -1.28
N GLY A 80 -7.07 -10.33 -1.08
CA GLY A 80 -7.83 -11.01 -2.11
C GLY A 80 -9.32 -10.72 -2.08
N VAL A 81 -10.07 -11.61 -2.74
CA VAL A 81 -11.53 -11.53 -2.90
C VAL A 81 -12.17 -12.89 -2.62
N ASP A 82 -13.48 -12.92 -2.41
CA ASP A 82 -14.21 -14.17 -2.30
C ASP A 82 -14.22 -14.90 -3.65
N TYR A 83 -13.52 -16.04 -3.73
CA TYR A 83 -13.49 -16.94 -4.89
C TYR A 83 -14.29 -18.25 -4.67
N LYS A 84 -15.23 -18.26 -3.72
CA LYS A 84 -15.99 -19.45 -3.29
C LYS A 84 -17.52 -19.25 -3.41
N THR A 85 -18.06 -18.10 -3.03
CA THR A 85 -19.52 -17.89 -3.00
C THR A 85 -20.08 -17.66 -4.38
N LYS A 86 -21.08 -18.47 -4.75
CA LYS A 86 -21.86 -18.32 -5.97
C LYS A 86 -23.12 -17.50 -5.69
N ASN A 87 -23.40 -16.54 -6.56
CA ASN A 87 -24.54 -15.63 -6.52
C ASN A 87 -24.68 -14.85 -5.18
N PRO A 88 -23.64 -14.13 -4.73
CA PRO A 88 -23.74 -13.27 -3.54
C PRO A 88 -24.72 -12.12 -3.78
N SER A 89 -25.50 -11.75 -2.77
CA SER A 89 -26.66 -10.85 -2.92
C SER A 89 -26.33 -9.35 -3.00
N LYS A 90 -25.11 -8.96 -2.63
CA LYS A 90 -24.67 -7.55 -2.55
C LYS A 90 -23.53 -7.19 -3.51
N GLY A 91 -23.04 -8.16 -4.28
CA GLY A 91 -21.72 -8.08 -4.94
C GLY A 91 -20.77 -9.14 -4.40
N ARG A 92 -19.64 -9.35 -5.10
CA ARG A 92 -18.59 -10.28 -4.65
C ARG A 92 -17.78 -9.62 -3.54
N LYS A 93 -17.56 -10.32 -2.43
CA LYS A 93 -16.81 -9.74 -1.30
C LYS A 93 -15.37 -9.44 -1.66
N SER A 94 -14.89 -8.30 -1.21
CA SER A 94 -13.55 -7.76 -1.49
C SER A 94 -13.10 -6.82 -0.39
N VAL A 95 -11.91 -6.26 -0.54
CA VAL A 95 -11.34 -5.24 0.35
C VAL A 95 -10.95 -4.00 -0.46
N ARG A 96 -11.14 -2.83 0.16
CA ARG A 96 -10.52 -1.56 -0.22
C ARG A 96 -9.83 -1.03 1.02
N VAL A 97 -8.53 -0.79 0.93
CA VAL A 97 -7.74 -0.25 2.04
C VAL A 97 -7.17 1.11 1.66
N THR A 98 -7.22 2.07 2.59
CA THR A 98 -6.73 3.45 2.42
C THR A 98 -5.75 3.78 3.54
N SER A 99 -4.55 4.29 3.24
CA SER A 99 -3.57 4.64 4.28
C SER A 99 -4.10 5.75 5.19
N HIS A 100 -3.79 5.69 6.48
CA HIS A 100 -4.07 6.79 7.41
C HIS A 100 -3.23 8.02 7.10
N ASP A 101 -1.97 7.82 6.71
CA ASP A 101 -1.07 8.88 6.30
C ASP A 101 -1.46 9.43 4.92
N THR A 102 -1.37 10.76 4.77
CA THR A 102 -1.52 11.50 3.52
C THR A 102 -0.17 12.02 3.04
N PHE A 103 -0.02 12.23 1.74
CA PHE A 103 1.25 12.67 1.15
C PHE A 103 1.08 13.83 0.17
N THR A 104 2.05 14.74 0.16
CA THR A 104 2.27 15.71 -0.91
C THR A 104 3.73 15.57 -1.33
N HIS A 105 3.95 15.26 -2.62
CA HIS A 105 5.26 14.86 -3.18
C HIS A 105 5.82 13.56 -2.58
N GLY A 106 6.93 13.10 -3.17
CA GLY A 106 7.73 12.00 -2.66
C GLY A 106 8.05 10.96 -3.72
N LEU A 107 8.74 9.91 -3.30
CA LEU A 107 9.04 8.73 -4.09
C LEU A 107 8.44 7.50 -3.41
N PHE A 108 7.48 6.88 -4.07
CA PHE A 108 6.67 5.77 -3.58
C PHE A 108 7.13 4.50 -4.29
N ILE A 109 7.63 3.52 -3.54
CA ILE A 109 8.18 2.28 -4.10
C ILE A 109 7.39 1.09 -3.53
N ALA A 110 6.51 0.51 -4.33
CA ALA A 110 5.75 -0.68 -4.00
C ALA A 110 6.41 -1.92 -4.61
N ASP A 111 6.94 -2.80 -3.77
CA ASP A 111 7.39 -4.14 -4.18
C ASP A 111 6.22 -5.12 -4.04
N ILE A 112 5.74 -5.62 -5.18
CA ILE A 112 4.54 -6.45 -5.30
C ILE A 112 4.91 -7.79 -5.97
N ALA A 113 4.66 -8.90 -5.26
CA ALA A 113 4.96 -10.25 -5.74
C ALA A 113 3.84 -10.84 -6.60
N HIS A 114 2.60 -10.40 -6.37
CA HIS A 114 1.41 -10.80 -7.14
C HIS A 114 0.40 -9.65 -7.14
N MET A 115 -0.29 -9.45 -8.26
CA MET A 115 -1.46 -8.57 -8.37
C MET A 115 -2.66 -9.37 -8.89
N PRO A 116 -3.90 -8.89 -8.76
CA PRO A 116 -5.06 -9.56 -9.32
C PRO A 116 -4.88 -9.83 -10.83
N GLY A 117 -5.14 -11.07 -11.24
CA GLY A 117 -4.93 -11.52 -12.62
C GLY A 117 -5.85 -10.86 -13.65
N SER A 118 -5.56 -11.12 -14.93
CA SER A 118 -6.30 -10.61 -16.10
C SER A 118 -7.64 -11.35 -16.29
N ILE A 119 -8.55 -11.19 -15.31
CA ILE A 119 -9.76 -12.02 -15.15
C ILE A 119 -11.01 -11.25 -15.62
N PRO A 120 -11.92 -11.85 -16.41
CA PRO A 120 -13.17 -11.20 -16.78
C PRO A 120 -13.95 -10.66 -15.56
N GLY A 121 -14.27 -9.37 -15.59
CA GLY A 121 -15.12 -8.69 -14.64
C GLY A 121 -14.39 -8.03 -13.47
N ILE A 122 -13.08 -8.22 -13.31
CA ILE A 122 -12.31 -7.55 -12.26
C ILE A 122 -11.82 -6.16 -12.68
N TRP A 123 -11.70 -5.28 -11.69
CA TRP A 123 -11.07 -3.96 -11.77
C TRP A 123 -10.23 -3.74 -10.50
N PRO A 124 -8.94 -4.10 -10.52
CA PRO A 124 -8.01 -3.88 -9.43
C PRO A 124 -7.27 -2.56 -9.62
N ALA A 125 -6.97 -1.87 -8.53
CA ALA A 125 -6.18 -0.65 -8.56
C ALA A 125 -5.19 -0.54 -7.39
N TYR A 126 -3.98 -0.05 -7.68
CA TYR A 126 -3.06 0.58 -6.73
C TYR A 126 -2.89 2.04 -7.16
N TRP A 127 -3.36 2.95 -6.33
CA TRP A 127 -3.57 4.35 -6.67
C TRP A 127 -3.44 5.25 -5.44
N MET A 128 -3.52 6.56 -5.65
CA MET A 128 -3.52 7.54 -4.57
C MET A 128 -4.52 8.67 -4.85
N PHE A 129 -5.27 9.15 -3.86
CA PHE A 129 -6.22 10.26 -4.04
C PHE A 129 -6.29 11.19 -2.83
N GLY A 130 -6.53 12.48 -3.08
CA GLY A 130 -6.83 13.48 -2.05
C GLY A 130 -8.33 13.79 -1.94
N SER A 131 -8.77 14.23 -0.76
CA SER A 131 -10.17 14.59 -0.48
C SER A 131 -10.32 16.09 -0.20
N PRO A 132 -11.19 16.84 -0.91
CA PRO A 132 -12.23 16.34 -1.83
C PRO A 132 -11.73 16.03 -3.25
N TRP A 133 -12.25 14.93 -3.80
CA TRP A 133 -12.06 14.51 -5.18
C TRP A 133 -12.94 15.34 -6.15
N PRO A 134 -12.48 15.66 -7.38
CA PRO A 134 -11.15 15.42 -7.94
C PRO A 134 -10.17 16.59 -7.67
N THR A 135 -10.53 17.53 -6.79
CA THR A 135 -9.82 18.80 -6.64
C THR A 135 -8.46 18.70 -5.96
N LEU A 136 -8.22 17.67 -5.15
CA LEU A 136 -6.90 17.33 -4.63
C LEU A 136 -6.20 16.19 -5.40
N GLY A 137 -6.77 15.80 -6.55
CA GLY A 137 -6.14 14.91 -7.51
C GLY A 137 -6.17 13.42 -7.15
N GLU A 138 -6.02 12.60 -8.19
CA GLU A 138 -5.92 11.15 -8.12
C GLU A 138 -4.86 10.66 -9.12
N ILE A 139 -4.08 9.65 -8.70
CA ILE A 139 -2.90 9.11 -9.37
C ILE A 139 -3.03 7.59 -9.43
N ASP A 140 -3.35 7.05 -10.60
CA ASP A 140 -3.46 5.62 -10.83
C ASP A 140 -2.12 5.06 -11.26
N ILE A 141 -1.48 4.30 -10.36
CA ILE A 141 -0.13 3.77 -10.54
C ILE A 141 -0.19 2.40 -11.21
N ILE A 142 -1.13 1.56 -10.78
CA ILE A 142 -1.49 0.29 -11.41
C ILE A 142 -3.00 0.24 -11.56
N GLU A 143 -3.49 0.18 -12.78
CA GLU A 143 -4.92 0.10 -13.07
C GLU A 143 -5.20 -0.61 -14.40
N GLY A 144 -6.36 -1.26 -14.48
CA GLY A 144 -6.83 -1.95 -15.66
C GLY A 144 -8.11 -2.71 -15.38
N VAL A 145 -8.71 -3.30 -16.42
CA VAL A 145 -10.01 -3.98 -16.32
C VAL A 145 -10.11 -5.22 -17.18
N ASN A 146 -10.86 -6.21 -16.67
CA ASN A 146 -11.13 -7.47 -17.36
C ASN A 146 -9.83 -8.21 -17.74
N THR A 147 -9.72 -8.62 -19.01
CA THR A 147 -8.59 -9.38 -19.54
C THR A 147 -7.47 -8.51 -20.13
N GLN A 148 -7.38 -7.24 -19.72
CA GLN A 148 -6.25 -6.39 -20.09
C GLN A 148 -4.93 -6.97 -19.55
N THR A 149 -3.87 -6.88 -20.35
CA THR A 149 -2.53 -7.42 -20.05
C THR A 149 -1.48 -6.33 -19.87
N GLU A 150 -1.87 -5.07 -20.05
CA GLU A 150 -0.98 -3.90 -20.08
C GLU A 150 -1.55 -2.86 -19.13
N ASN A 151 -0.69 -2.32 -18.27
CA ASN A 151 -1.06 -1.35 -17.27
C ASN A 151 -1.50 -0.03 -17.90
N LYS A 152 -2.55 0.57 -17.33
CA LYS A 152 -2.92 1.96 -17.56
C LYS A 152 -2.49 2.79 -16.35
N ILE A 153 -1.93 3.95 -16.64
CA ILE A 153 -1.44 4.90 -15.65
C ILE A 153 -2.13 6.20 -15.98
N THR A 154 -2.89 6.74 -15.04
CA THR A 154 -3.82 7.86 -15.29
C THR A 154 -3.68 8.89 -14.18
N LEU A 155 -3.90 10.17 -14.50
CA LEU A 155 -4.16 11.19 -13.49
C LEU A 155 -5.54 11.80 -13.69
N HIS A 156 -6.20 12.08 -12.58
CA HIS A 156 -7.52 12.68 -12.52
C HIS A 156 -7.45 13.96 -11.67
N THR A 157 -7.98 15.08 -12.19
CA THR A 157 -7.90 16.39 -11.51
C THR A 157 -9.17 17.20 -11.71
N GLY A 158 -9.36 18.22 -10.88
CA GLY A 158 -10.23 19.35 -11.24
C GLY A 158 -9.77 20.11 -12.51
N PRO A 159 -10.59 21.04 -13.04
CA PRO A 159 -10.28 21.75 -14.27
C PRO A 159 -9.00 22.58 -14.15
N GLY A 160 -8.18 22.60 -15.21
CA GLY A 160 -6.97 23.43 -15.30
C GLY A 160 -5.69 22.66 -15.60
N CYS A 161 -5.67 21.34 -15.41
CA CYS A 161 -4.48 20.51 -15.66
C CYS A 161 -4.49 19.89 -17.07
N LYS A 162 -3.52 20.30 -17.89
CA LYS A 162 -3.10 19.60 -19.11
C LYS A 162 -1.62 19.21 -19.03
N ILE A 163 -1.31 17.95 -19.31
CA ILE A 163 0.06 17.42 -19.22
C ILE A 163 0.63 17.06 -20.58
N THR A 164 1.95 16.90 -20.66
CA THR A 164 2.62 16.22 -21.78
C THR A 164 3.23 14.90 -21.29
N ASN A 165 3.46 13.96 -22.21
CA ASN A 165 4.20 12.73 -21.92
C ASN A 165 5.70 12.83 -22.28
N GLU A 166 6.25 14.03 -22.31
CA GLU A 166 7.66 14.23 -22.65
C GLU A 166 8.58 13.56 -21.60
N GLY A 167 9.45 12.67 -22.08
CA GLY A 167 10.35 11.88 -21.25
C GLY A 167 9.83 10.51 -20.83
N SER A 168 8.57 10.14 -21.16
CA SER A 168 8.10 8.75 -21.08
C SER A 168 8.92 7.81 -21.98
N ASP A 169 8.90 6.52 -21.67
CA ASP A 169 9.42 5.47 -22.55
C ASP A 169 8.78 5.51 -23.95
N GLN A 170 9.54 5.16 -24.98
CA GLN A 170 9.14 5.31 -26.38
C GLN A 170 7.93 4.48 -26.80
N GLY A 171 7.61 3.40 -26.08
CA GLY A 171 6.42 2.60 -26.35
C GLY A 171 5.15 3.14 -25.67
N SER A 172 5.24 4.14 -24.80
CA SER A 172 4.11 4.66 -24.03
C SER A 172 3.34 5.75 -24.79
N THR A 173 2.02 5.61 -24.83
CA THR A 173 1.13 6.48 -25.63
C THR A 173 0.20 7.28 -24.72
N LEU A 174 0.25 8.60 -24.83
CA LEU A 174 -0.72 9.50 -24.21
C LEU A 174 -2.06 9.40 -24.94
N VAL A 175 -3.09 8.94 -24.22
CA VAL A 175 -4.45 8.78 -24.74
C VAL A 175 -5.19 10.13 -24.73
N ASN A 176 -5.00 10.92 -23.67
CA ASN A 176 -5.65 12.21 -23.47
C ASN A 176 -4.72 13.15 -22.68
N ASP A 177 -4.62 14.42 -23.06
CA ASP A 177 -3.74 15.40 -22.42
C ASP A 177 -4.40 16.12 -21.22
N ASN A 178 -5.72 16.04 -21.09
CA ASN A 178 -6.52 16.82 -20.14
C ASN A 178 -6.95 15.97 -18.93
N CYS A 179 -6.40 16.24 -17.75
CA CYS A 179 -6.64 15.42 -16.56
C CYS A 179 -8.05 15.61 -15.94
N ASN A 180 -8.83 16.59 -16.43
CA ASN A 180 -10.26 16.76 -16.12
C ASN A 180 -11.16 16.25 -17.27
N ALA A 181 -10.66 15.42 -18.19
CA ALA A 181 -11.49 14.81 -19.23
C ALA A 181 -12.62 13.94 -18.65
N GLY A 182 -13.74 13.84 -19.35
CA GLY A 182 -14.96 13.20 -18.83
C GLY A 182 -15.54 13.84 -17.55
N GLY A 183 -15.11 15.06 -17.17
CA GLY A 183 -15.41 15.63 -15.85
C GLY A 183 -14.60 14.96 -14.75
N ALA A 184 -13.31 14.74 -15.01
CA ALA A 184 -12.38 13.90 -14.27
C ALA A 184 -12.66 12.39 -14.29
N ASN A 185 -13.66 11.86 -15.02
CA ASN A 185 -13.87 10.41 -15.12
C ASN A 185 -12.98 9.71 -16.17
N GLU A 186 -12.46 10.43 -17.16
CA GLU A 186 -11.56 9.86 -18.20
C GLU A 186 -10.08 10.10 -17.89
N GLY A 187 -9.78 11.18 -17.16
CA GLY A 187 -8.42 11.57 -16.80
C GLY A 187 -7.49 11.84 -18.00
N CYS A 188 -6.20 11.99 -17.71
CA CYS A 188 -5.13 12.07 -18.70
C CYS A 188 -4.34 10.75 -18.68
N GLY A 189 -4.85 9.73 -19.35
CA GLY A 189 -4.28 8.37 -19.31
C GLY A 189 -3.11 8.14 -20.27
N GLN A 190 -2.13 7.35 -19.82
CA GLN A 190 -1.09 6.76 -20.65
C GLN A 190 -1.23 5.23 -20.70
N THR A 191 -1.24 4.68 -21.91
CA THR A 191 -1.14 3.23 -22.12
C THR A 191 0.32 2.84 -22.25
N THR A 192 0.68 1.73 -21.60
CA THR A 192 1.97 1.06 -21.72
C THR A 192 1.90 -0.08 -22.74
N TYR A 193 3.01 -0.80 -22.96
CA TYR A 193 3.15 -1.84 -24.01
C TYR A 193 3.77 -3.15 -23.51
N ASP A 194 4.16 -3.22 -22.23
CA ASP A 194 4.86 -4.37 -21.68
C ASP A 194 3.86 -5.29 -20.99
N ASN A 195 3.50 -6.38 -21.67
CA ASN A 195 2.53 -7.36 -21.17
C ASN A 195 2.93 -8.10 -19.88
N GLN A 196 4.09 -7.78 -19.29
CA GLN A 196 4.52 -8.27 -17.96
C GLN A 196 4.36 -7.23 -16.84
N ASN A 197 3.79 -6.06 -17.12
CA ASN A 197 3.58 -5.03 -16.09
C ASN A 197 2.22 -5.12 -15.39
N TYR A 198 1.26 -5.88 -15.94
CA TYR A 198 -0.08 -6.00 -15.39
C TYR A 198 -0.58 -7.45 -15.41
N GLY A 199 -1.50 -7.76 -14.50
CA GLY A 199 -2.30 -8.99 -14.45
C GLY A 199 -1.47 -10.28 -14.54
N ASP A 200 -1.89 -11.20 -15.39
CA ASP A 200 -1.31 -12.55 -15.47
C ASP A 200 0.18 -12.52 -15.87
N GLY A 201 0.58 -11.64 -16.78
CA GLY A 201 1.97 -11.54 -17.22
C GLY A 201 2.91 -10.94 -16.17
N PHE A 202 2.40 -10.09 -15.28
CA PHE A 202 3.11 -9.65 -14.08
C PHE A 202 3.28 -10.81 -13.09
N ASN A 203 2.22 -11.58 -12.85
CA ASN A 203 2.24 -12.71 -11.94
C ASN A 203 3.19 -13.83 -12.40
N ASP A 204 3.22 -14.14 -13.70
CA ASP A 204 4.09 -15.17 -14.31
C ASP A 204 5.59 -14.92 -14.10
N ILE A 205 6.02 -13.67 -13.91
CA ILE A 205 7.42 -13.31 -13.63
C ILE A 205 7.73 -13.15 -12.13
N GLY A 206 6.77 -13.44 -11.24
CA GLY A 206 6.88 -13.16 -9.80
C GLY A 206 6.78 -11.67 -9.46
N GLY A 207 6.04 -10.92 -10.28
CA GLY A 207 5.78 -9.50 -10.13
C GLY A 207 6.96 -8.58 -10.37
N GLY A 208 7.09 -7.57 -9.52
CA GLY A 208 8.12 -6.55 -9.65
C GLY A 208 7.94 -5.38 -8.70
N VAL A 209 8.60 -4.28 -9.02
CA VAL A 209 8.52 -3.01 -8.29
C VAL A 209 7.85 -1.98 -9.17
N TYR A 210 6.83 -1.31 -8.64
CA TYR A 210 6.34 -0.05 -9.16
C TYR A 210 6.93 1.09 -8.33
N ALA A 211 7.56 2.06 -9.01
CA ALA A 211 8.08 3.27 -8.38
C ALA A 211 7.38 4.49 -8.98
N MET A 212 6.86 5.39 -8.14
CA MET A 212 6.22 6.64 -8.54
C MET A 212 6.95 7.81 -7.88
N GLU A 213 7.51 8.72 -8.68
CA GLU A 213 8.11 9.99 -8.25
C GLU A 213 7.12 11.12 -8.52
N TRP A 214 6.76 11.86 -7.47
CA TRP A 214 5.89 13.02 -7.53
C TRP A 214 6.64 14.26 -7.02
N THR A 215 6.72 15.27 -7.89
CA THR A 215 7.35 16.58 -7.66
C THR A 215 6.41 17.70 -8.12
N SER A 216 6.77 18.96 -7.88
CA SER A 216 6.05 20.13 -8.40
C SER A 216 6.01 20.22 -9.94
N ASP A 217 6.98 19.62 -10.64
CA ASP A 217 7.09 19.69 -12.10
C ASP A 217 6.41 18.51 -12.81
N HIS A 218 6.44 17.32 -12.20
CA HIS A 218 5.95 16.09 -12.82
C HIS A 218 5.52 15.01 -11.82
N ILE A 219 4.71 14.09 -12.33
CA ILE A 219 4.52 12.75 -11.76
C ILE A 219 5.10 11.74 -12.76
N SER A 220 5.95 10.81 -12.31
CA SER A 220 6.61 9.80 -13.15
C SER A 220 6.48 8.42 -12.53
N VAL A 221 6.12 7.40 -13.32
CA VAL A 221 5.91 6.02 -12.87
C VAL A 221 6.81 5.06 -13.67
N TRP A 222 7.61 4.27 -12.98
CA TRP A 222 8.43 3.19 -13.52
C TRP A 222 7.90 1.83 -13.08
N PHE A 223 7.96 0.85 -13.98
CA PHE A 223 7.84 -0.56 -13.65
C PHE A 223 9.18 -1.29 -13.82
N PHE A 224 9.62 -2.00 -12.79
CA PHE A 224 10.79 -2.88 -12.81
C PHE A 224 10.39 -4.33 -12.56
N LYS A 225 10.57 -5.18 -13.59
CA LYS A 225 10.38 -6.65 -13.50
C LYS A 225 11.17 -7.24 -12.33
N ARG A 226 10.63 -8.26 -11.64
CA ARG A 226 11.25 -8.93 -10.47
C ARG A 226 12.75 -9.17 -10.59
N GLY A 227 13.22 -9.70 -11.72
CA GLY A 227 14.64 -10.00 -11.97
C GLY A 227 15.50 -8.82 -12.43
N ARG A 228 14.97 -7.60 -12.44
CA ARG A 228 15.58 -6.37 -13.02
C ARG A 228 15.41 -5.13 -12.15
N ILE A 229 15.01 -5.28 -10.89
CA ILE A 229 14.88 -4.19 -9.91
C ILE A 229 16.24 -3.49 -9.74
N PRO A 230 16.34 -2.16 -9.89
CA PRO A 230 17.56 -1.38 -9.66
C PRO A 230 18.22 -1.66 -8.30
N GLN A 231 19.56 -1.69 -8.27
CA GLN A 231 20.34 -2.10 -7.09
C GLN A 231 20.27 -1.09 -5.93
N ASP A 232 20.10 0.18 -6.28
CA ASP A 232 19.91 1.32 -5.39
C ASP A 232 18.59 1.22 -4.61
N ILE A 233 17.49 0.82 -5.29
CA ILE A 233 16.22 0.43 -4.65
C ILE A 233 16.43 -0.74 -3.68
N GLN A 234 17.14 -1.80 -4.11
CA GLN A 234 17.43 -2.96 -3.25
C GLN A 234 18.32 -2.64 -2.04
N SER A 235 18.96 -1.46 -2.01
CA SER A 235 19.80 -0.98 -0.92
C SER A 235 19.19 0.19 -0.14
N ASP A 236 17.90 0.47 -0.34
CA ASP A 236 17.14 1.56 0.30
C ASP A 236 17.79 2.97 0.12
N ASN A 237 18.46 3.18 -1.01
CA ASN A 237 19.04 4.47 -1.42
C ASN A 237 18.64 4.78 -2.88
N PRO A 238 17.35 4.92 -3.20
CA PRO A 238 16.86 5.01 -4.57
C PRO A 238 17.24 6.33 -5.26
N ASP A 239 17.74 6.26 -6.50
CA ASP A 239 18.15 7.40 -7.33
C ASP A 239 17.40 7.37 -8.69
N PRO A 240 16.20 8.00 -8.77
CA PRO A 240 15.38 8.00 -9.98
C PRO A 240 16.09 8.52 -11.24
N ALA A 241 17.06 9.43 -11.10
CA ALA A 241 17.84 9.94 -12.21
C ALA A 241 18.70 8.87 -12.90
N SER A 242 18.95 7.74 -12.22
CA SER A 242 19.72 6.60 -12.74
C SER A 242 18.89 5.56 -13.50
N TRP A 243 17.55 5.59 -13.38
CA TRP A 243 16.67 4.51 -13.85
C TRP A 243 16.32 4.58 -15.34
N GLY A 244 16.56 5.72 -15.99
CA GLY A 244 16.15 5.96 -17.37
C GLY A 244 14.68 6.40 -17.49
N ALA A 245 14.11 6.27 -18.69
CA ALA A 245 12.77 6.76 -18.98
C ALA A 245 11.69 6.00 -18.16
N PRO A 246 10.77 6.69 -17.47
CA PRO A 246 9.62 6.07 -16.81
C PRO A 246 8.65 5.44 -17.82
N SER A 247 7.92 4.43 -17.35
CA SER A 247 6.81 3.81 -18.09
C SER A 247 5.69 4.83 -18.40
N ALA A 248 5.48 5.83 -17.56
CA ALA A 248 4.71 7.03 -17.88
C ALA A 248 5.26 8.24 -17.13
N LYS A 249 5.39 9.38 -17.82
CA LYS A 249 5.69 10.69 -17.22
C LYS A 249 4.57 11.66 -17.56
N PHE A 250 4.04 12.34 -16.56
CA PHE A 250 3.08 13.43 -16.69
C PHE A 250 3.82 14.72 -16.35
N ASN A 251 4.29 15.41 -17.38
CA ASN A 251 5.01 16.66 -17.25
C ASN A 251 3.99 17.82 -17.27
N GLY A 252 3.92 18.61 -16.20
CA GLY A 252 2.97 19.72 -16.10
C GLY A 252 3.30 20.88 -17.04
N GLY A 253 4.60 21.14 -17.25
CA GLY A 253 5.11 22.12 -18.22
C GLY A 253 4.51 23.52 -18.06
N GLN A 254 3.68 23.93 -19.01
CA GLN A 254 2.89 25.17 -18.96
C GLN A 254 1.37 24.91 -18.97
N GLY A 255 0.97 23.64 -19.02
CA GLY A 255 -0.43 23.22 -19.12
C GLY A 255 -1.04 22.82 -17.78
N CYS A 256 -0.23 22.47 -16.79
CA CYS A 256 -0.66 22.09 -15.45
C CYS A 256 0.39 22.50 -14.41
N ASN A 257 -0.04 23.16 -13.33
CA ASN A 257 0.76 23.28 -12.12
C ASN A 257 0.41 22.09 -11.22
N ILE A 258 1.33 21.13 -11.04
CA ILE A 258 1.04 19.92 -10.26
C ILE A 258 0.63 20.29 -8.83
N ASP A 259 1.27 21.31 -8.25
CA ASP A 259 1.02 21.78 -6.88
C ASP A 259 -0.30 22.53 -6.71
N ASP A 260 -1.06 22.82 -7.77
CA ASP A 260 -2.43 23.32 -7.65
C ASP A 260 -3.47 22.18 -7.69
N HIS A 261 -3.08 20.98 -8.12
CA HIS A 261 -4.00 19.89 -8.46
C HIS A 261 -3.84 18.60 -7.64
N PHE A 262 -2.68 18.34 -7.05
CA PHE A 262 -2.41 17.13 -6.25
C PHE A 262 -1.92 17.54 -4.86
N LYS A 263 -2.59 17.09 -3.79
CA LYS A 263 -2.21 17.36 -2.38
C LYS A 263 -2.84 16.35 -1.44
N GLU A 264 -2.11 16.00 -0.38
CA GLU A 264 -2.64 15.23 0.74
C GLU A 264 -3.27 13.89 0.32
N ASN A 265 -2.67 13.22 -0.67
CA ASN A 265 -3.20 11.98 -1.22
C ASN A 265 -2.93 10.79 -0.29
N ASN A 266 -3.96 10.01 0.03
CA ASN A 266 -3.82 8.71 0.69
C ASN A 266 -3.44 7.63 -0.34
N ILE A 267 -2.72 6.59 0.09
CA ILE A 267 -2.44 5.39 -0.70
C ILE A 267 -3.63 4.43 -0.63
N VAL A 268 -4.04 3.85 -1.76
CA VAL A 268 -5.18 2.93 -1.83
C VAL A 268 -4.85 1.64 -2.59
N PHE A 269 -5.35 0.52 -2.10
CA PHE A 269 -5.46 -0.74 -2.84
C PHE A 269 -6.92 -1.19 -2.89
N THR A 270 -7.40 -1.61 -4.07
CA THR A 270 -8.76 -2.11 -4.27
C THR A 270 -8.78 -3.36 -5.14
N ASN A 271 -9.85 -4.15 -4.99
CA ASN A 271 -10.41 -4.92 -6.10
C ASN A 271 -11.92 -4.64 -6.15
N THR A 272 -12.39 -3.92 -7.17
CA THR A 272 -13.82 -3.88 -7.50
C THR A 272 -14.14 -4.82 -8.67
N PHE A 273 -15.42 -4.92 -9.01
CA PHE A 273 -15.91 -5.75 -10.10
C PHE A 273 -16.91 -4.97 -10.94
N CYS A 274 -16.85 -5.14 -12.26
CA CYS A 274 -17.80 -4.52 -13.18
C CYS A 274 -17.84 -2.99 -13.05
N GLY A 275 -18.93 -2.42 -12.53
CA GLY A 275 -19.05 -0.99 -12.30
C GLY A 275 -18.93 -0.13 -13.56
N ASP A 276 -18.63 1.14 -13.34
CA ASP A 276 -18.66 2.19 -14.36
C ASP A 276 -17.65 1.98 -15.50
N TRP A 277 -16.55 1.26 -15.24
CA TRP A 277 -15.54 0.95 -16.27
C TRP A 277 -15.56 -0.50 -16.74
N ALA A 278 -15.20 -1.48 -15.91
CA ALA A 278 -15.03 -2.87 -16.33
C ALA A 278 -16.35 -3.50 -16.82
N GLY A 279 -17.47 -3.11 -16.23
CA GLY A 279 -18.82 -3.58 -16.56
C GLY A 279 -19.51 -2.77 -17.67
N SER A 280 -18.92 -1.64 -18.10
CA SER A 280 -19.53 -0.77 -19.10
C SER A 280 -19.79 -1.50 -20.43
N PRO A 281 -20.88 -1.19 -21.15
CA PRO A 281 -21.18 -1.84 -22.43
C PRO A 281 -20.07 -1.70 -23.48
N ASP A 282 -19.32 -0.58 -23.43
CA ASP A 282 -18.25 -0.28 -24.37
C ASP A 282 -16.93 -1.00 -24.05
N VAL A 283 -16.74 -1.50 -22.83
CA VAL A 283 -15.59 -2.34 -22.45
C VAL A 283 -15.98 -3.81 -22.41
N TRP A 284 -16.96 -4.18 -21.59
CA TRP A 284 -17.43 -5.56 -21.43
C TRP A 284 -18.07 -6.13 -22.70
N GLY A 285 -18.91 -5.34 -23.37
CA GLY A 285 -19.65 -5.77 -24.55
C GLY A 285 -18.84 -5.79 -25.84
N LYS A 286 -17.71 -5.07 -25.89
CA LYS A 286 -16.82 -5.01 -27.08
C LYS A 286 -15.57 -5.87 -26.96
N ASN A 287 -15.13 -6.25 -25.76
CA ASN A 287 -14.03 -7.19 -25.59
C ASN A 287 -14.47 -8.60 -26.08
N PRO A 288 -13.77 -9.21 -27.06
CA PRO A 288 -14.13 -10.53 -27.60
C PRO A 288 -14.19 -11.64 -26.55
N GLU A 289 -13.41 -11.53 -25.48
CA GLU A 289 -13.27 -12.55 -24.44
C GLU A 289 -14.41 -12.48 -23.41
N THR A 290 -15.02 -11.31 -23.22
CA THR A 290 -16.10 -11.09 -22.24
C THR A 290 -17.50 -10.97 -22.88
N SER A 291 -17.58 -10.50 -24.12
CA SER A 291 -18.85 -10.24 -24.84
C SER A 291 -19.79 -11.44 -24.99
N SER A 292 -19.29 -12.67 -24.84
CA SER A 292 -20.08 -13.91 -24.90
C SER A 292 -20.47 -14.49 -23.52
N LEU A 293 -20.03 -13.87 -22.42
CA LEU A 293 -20.14 -14.41 -21.05
C LEU A 293 -21.44 -14.00 -20.31
N GLY A 294 -22.33 -13.24 -20.96
CA GLY A 294 -23.53 -12.66 -20.35
C GLY A 294 -23.33 -11.22 -19.90
N SER A 295 -24.04 -10.76 -18.87
CA SER A 295 -23.71 -9.49 -18.21
C SER A 295 -22.51 -9.65 -17.29
N CYS A 296 -21.76 -8.57 -17.04
CA CYS A 296 -20.61 -8.62 -16.14
C CYS A 296 -21.02 -9.09 -14.74
N ASN A 297 -22.09 -8.53 -14.17
CA ASN A 297 -22.56 -8.89 -12.83
C ASN A 297 -23.00 -10.36 -12.77
N ASP A 298 -23.68 -10.89 -13.79
CA ASP A 298 -24.06 -12.32 -13.85
C ASP A 298 -22.82 -13.23 -13.90
N TYR A 299 -21.80 -12.84 -14.68
CA TYR A 299 -20.55 -13.60 -14.76
C TYR A 299 -19.81 -13.60 -13.42
N VAL A 300 -19.59 -12.42 -12.83
CA VAL A 300 -18.91 -12.27 -11.53
C VAL A 300 -19.69 -13.00 -10.44
N ALA A 301 -21.01 -12.90 -10.41
CA ALA A 301 -21.85 -13.62 -9.45
C ALA A 301 -21.73 -15.13 -9.59
N SER A 302 -21.81 -15.66 -10.81
CA SER A 302 -22.00 -17.09 -11.04
C SER A 302 -20.72 -17.93 -11.15
N ASN A 303 -19.55 -17.32 -11.33
CA ASN A 303 -18.26 -18.00 -11.54
C ASN A 303 -17.20 -17.68 -10.46
N PRO A 304 -17.44 -17.98 -9.17
CA PRO A 304 -16.50 -17.65 -8.08
C PRO A 304 -15.08 -18.17 -8.26
N ALA A 305 -14.92 -19.38 -8.82
CA ALA A 305 -13.62 -20.04 -8.90
C ALA A 305 -12.61 -19.32 -9.81
N ASP A 306 -13.07 -18.51 -10.75
CA ASP A 306 -12.24 -17.78 -11.71
C ASP A 306 -11.46 -16.66 -10.99
N PHE A 307 -12.02 -16.13 -9.90
CA PHE A 307 -11.41 -15.09 -9.06
C PHE A 307 -10.38 -15.63 -8.05
N LYS A 308 -9.96 -16.89 -8.15
CA LYS A 308 -8.94 -17.46 -7.25
C LYS A 308 -7.60 -16.72 -7.32
N ASN A 309 -7.26 -16.18 -8.49
CA ASN A 309 -6.04 -15.39 -8.71
C ASN A 309 -6.28 -13.87 -8.62
N ALA A 310 -7.43 -13.44 -8.08
CA ALA A 310 -7.73 -12.04 -7.82
C ALA A 310 -7.23 -11.64 -6.42
N TYR A 311 -5.92 -11.42 -6.29
CA TYR A 311 -5.33 -10.95 -5.03
C TYR A 311 -4.02 -10.19 -5.23
N TRP A 312 -3.81 -9.21 -4.35
CA TRP A 312 -2.52 -8.56 -4.12
C TRP A 312 -1.69 -9.39 -3.13
N LEU A 313 -0.38 -9.47 -3.40
CA LEU A 313 0.63 -9.99 -2.49
C LEU A 313 1.80 -9.00 -2.46
N ILE A 314 1.89 -8.20 -1.40
CA ILE A 314 2.79 -7.05 -1.30
C ILE A 314 3.93 -7.40 -0.34
N ASN A 315 5.17 -7.20 -0.79
CA ASN A 315 6.37 -7.34 0.05
C ASN A 315 6.53 -6.13 0.96
N SER A 316 6.51 -4.93 0.39
CA SER A 316 6.58 -3.66 1.11
C SER A 316 6.17 -2.49 0.22
N ILE A 317 5.66 -1.43 0.83
CA ILE A 317 5.57 -0.09 0.23
C ILE A 317 6.52 0.81 1.04
N LYS A 318 7.47 1.46 0.37
CA LYS A 318 8.38 2.42 1.00
C LYS A 318 8.16 3.80 0.41
N VAL A 319 7.98 4.80 1.27
CA VAL A 319 7.87 6.20 0.89
C VAL A 319 9.17 6.90 1.27
N TYR A 320 9.70 7.71 0.36
CA TYR A 320 10.89 8.52 0.55
C TYR A 320 10.55 9.99 0.27
N SER A 321 11.02 10.89 1.13
CA SER A 321 11.01 12.33 0.83
C SER A 321 12.38 12.76 0.31
N GLN A 322 12.42 13.72 -0.61
CA GLN A 322 13.69 14.31 -1.01
C GLN A 322 14.15 15.24 0.12
N GLY A 323 15.26 14.88 0.77
CA GLY A 323 15.88 15.70 1.80
C GLY A 323 16.38 17.00 1.19
N GLU A 324 15.64 18.08 1.41
CA GLU A 324 16.06 19.42 1.04
C GLU A 324 17.44 19.71 1.65
N SER A 325 18.37 20.17 0.80
CA SER A 325 19.65 20.66 1.27
C SER A 325 19.43 21.90 2.15
N ASN A 326 19.57 21.75 3.47
CA ASN A 326 19.49 22.77 4.52
C ASN A 326 19.47 24.24 4.02
N ASN A 327 18.29 24.72 3.67
CA ASN A 327 17.94 26.11 3.46
C ASN A 327 16.44 26.21 3.75
N GLY A 328 16.05 26.94 4.80
CA GLY A 328 14.78 26.72 5.49
C GLY A 328 13.53 26.84 4.62
N GLY A 329 12.88 25.69 4.35
CA GLY A 329 11.61 25.55 3.62
C GLY A 329 10.38 25.26 4.49
N SER A 330 10.54 25.20 5.82
CA SER A 330 9.47 25.35 6.81
C SER A 330 8.17 24.53 6.62
N GLY A 331 8.01 23.43 7.36
CA GLY A 331 6.74 22.69 7.47
C GLY A 331 5.64 23.54 8.12
N GLY A 332 5.00 24.42 7.37
CA GLY A 332 3.90 25.28 7.82
C GLY A 332 4.27 26.42 8.78
N ASN A 333 5.55 26.66 9.10
CA ASN A 333 5.91 27.80 9.96
C ASN A 333 6.00 29.11 9.16
N SER A 334 5.47 30.20 9.71
CA SER A 334 5.64 31.57 9.19
C SER A 334 6.44 32.40 10.19
N GLY A 335 7.56 33.00 9.76
CA GLY A 335 8.48 33.76 10.63
C GLY A 335 9.83 33.08 10.86
N GLU A 336 10.76 33.81 11.46
CA GLU A 336 12.17 33.41 11.62
C GLU A 336 12.42 32.59 12.89
N GLY A 337 13.33 31.62 12.82
CA GLY A 337 13.84 30.88 14.00
C GLY A 337 12.85 29.88 14.62
N ASN A 338 11.80 29.49 13.89
CA ASN A 338 10.90 28.43 14.32
C ASN A 338 11.53 27.03 14.17
N SER A 339 11.18 26.11 15.06
CA SER A 339 11.60 24.70 15.03
C SER A 339 10.42 23.79 15.34
N GLY A 340 10.21 22.76 14.51
CA GLY A 340 8.95 22.01 14.45
C GLY A 340 8.07 22.48 13.29
N GLU A 341 6.77 22.20 13.37
CA GLU A 341 5.79 22.38 12.28
C GLU A 341 4.63 23.30 12.65
N GLY A 342 4.07 24.03 11.69
CA GLY A 342 2.83 24.82 11.85
C GLY A 342 2.93 26.08 12.72
N ASN A 343 4.13 26.59 13.01
CA ASN A 343 4.32 27.72 13.93
C ASN A 343 4.21 29.10 13.24
N SER A 344 3.33 29.98 13.70
CA SER A 344 3.23 31.37 13.19
C SER A 344 3.84 32.39 14.15
N GLY A 345 4.74 33.25 13.67
CA GLY A 345 5.55 34.19 14.47
C GLY A 345 7.01 33.74 14.57
N ASN A 346 7.83 34.40 15.40
CA ASN A 346 9.28 34.18 15.43
C ASN A 346 9.74 33.38 16.67
N GLY A 347 10.74 32.51 16.50
CA GLY A 347 11.47 31.87 17.59
C GLY A 347 10.69 30.80 18.36
N ASN A 348 9.69 30.16 17.76
CA ASN A 348 8.92 29.10 18.40
C ASN A 348 9.64 27.74 18.35
N SER A 349 9.37 26.86 19.31
CA SER A 349 9.92 25.50 19.34
C SER A 349 8.85 24.49 19.76
N GLY A 350 8.62 23.48 18.93
CA GLY A 350 7.49 22.55 19.00
C GLY A 350 6.52 22.79 17.84
N ASN A 351 5.30 22.27 17.93
CA ASN A 351 4.36 22.28 16.80
C ASN A 351 3.11 23.15 17.06
N GLY A 352 2.63 23.85 16.04
CA GLY A 352 1.34 24.55 16.03
C GLY A 352 1.26 25.79 16.94
N ASN A 353 2.37 26.45 17.26
CA ASN A 353 2.36 27.67 18.08
C ASN A 353 1.98 28.91 17.26
N SER A 354 1.38 29.92 17.89
CA SER A 354 1.01 31.19 17.28
C SER A 354 1.47 32.36 18.17
N GLY A 355 2.24 33.29 17.62
CA GLY A 355 2.96 34.34 18.34
C GLY A 355 4.47 34.06 18.43
N ASN A 356 5.19 34.74 19.32
CA ASN A 356 6.66 34.71 19.34
C ASN A 356 7.24 34.03 20.59
N GLY A 357 8.32 33.26 20.42
CA GLY A 357 9.13 32.73 21.53
C GLY A 357 8.42 31.67 22.37
N ASN A 358 7.46 30.93 21.82
CA ASN A 358 6.79 29.84 22.54
C ASN A 358 7.62 28.55 22.50
N SER A 359 7.54 27.72 23.55
CA SER A 359 8.22 26.43 23.64
C SER A 359 7.25 25.35 24.11
N GLY A 360 7.12 24.27 23.35
CA GLY A 360 6.06 23.26 23.47
C GLY A 360 5.07 23.37 22.30
N ASN A 361 3.89 22.75 22.44
CA ASN A 361 2.95 22.57 21.32
C ASN A 361 1.64 23.34 21.54
N GLY A 362 1.08 23.91 20.47
CA GLY A 362 -0.27 24.48 20.45
C GLY A 362 -0.47 25.74 21.31
N ASN A 363 0.57 26.51 21.58
CA ASN A 363 0.45 27.76 22.36
C ASN A 363 -0.02 28.93 21.48
N SER A 364 -0.81 29.85 22.04
CA SER A 364 -1.29 31.06 21.38
C SER A 364 -0.97 32.31 22.21
N GLY A 365 -0.12 33.19 21.69
CA GLY A 365 0.43 34.37 22.35
C GLY A 365 1.96 34.35 22.37
N ASN A 366 2.61 35.11 23.26
CA ASN A 366 4.08 35.23 23.26
C ASN A 366 4.72 34.67 24.53
N GLY A 367 5.88 34.05 24.40
CA GLY A 367 6.74 33.65 25.54
C GLY A 367 6.17 32.53 26.41
N ASN A 368 5.25 31.70 25.91
CA ASN A 368 4.70 30.58 26.68
C ASN A 368 5.65 29.37 26.68
N SER A 369 5.67 28.61 27.77
CA SER A 369 6.49 27.40 27.93
C SER A 369 5.63 26.25 28.46
N GLY A 370 5.53 25.16 27.70
CA GLY A 370 4.59 24.06 27.91
C GLY A 370 3.60 23.96 26.73
N ASN A 371 2.48 23.26 26.91
CA ASN A 371 1.54 22.93 25.83
C ASN A 371 0.17 23.58 26.04
N GLY A 372 -0.47 24.03 24.95
CA GLY A 372 -1.88 24.45 24.95
C GLY A 372 -2.19 25.75 25.71
N ASN A 373 -1.20 26.61 25.97
CA ASN A 373 -1.43 27.88 26.67
C ASN A 373 -2.03 28.95 25.74
N THR A 374 -2.89 29.81 26.27
CA THR A 374 -3.47 30.97 25.56
C THR A 374 -3.26 32.25 26.37
N GLY A 375 -2.59 33.24 25.77
CA GLY A 375 -2.10 34.46 26.45
C GLY A 375 -0.58 34.53 26.43
N ASN A 376 0.03 35.37 27.27
CA ASN A 376 1.49 35.63 27.23
C ASN A 376 2.21 35.19 28.51
N ASN A 377 3.48 34.78 28.38
CA ASN A 377 4.38 34.43 29.48
C ASN A 377 3.86 33.34 30.43
N ASN A 378 3.03 32.40 29.95
CA ASN A 378 2.58 31.28 30.79
C ASN A 378 3.65 30.18 30.87
N SER A 379 3.76 29.50 32.01
CA SER A 379 4.66 28.36 32.22
C SER A 379 3.89 27.16 32.77
N GLY A 380 3.99 26.01 32.09
CA GLY A 380 3.16 24.83 32.32
C GLY A 380 2.13 24.65 31.19
N ASN A 381 1.09 23.83 31.41
CA ASN A 381 0.18 23.41 30.34
C ASN A 381 -1.25 23.95 30.51
N ASN A 382 -1.95 24.21 29.40
CA ASN A 382 -3.37 24.55 29.35
C ASN A 382 -3.79 25.77 30.18
N ASN A 383 -2.91 26.77 30.33
CA ASN A 383 -3.26 28.03 31.01
C ASN A 383 -3.96 29.01 30.06
N SER A 384 -4.88 29.82 30.58
CA SER A 384 -5.59 30.87 29.84
C SER A 384 -5.51 32.22 30.55
N GLY A 385 -4.86 33.20 29.91
CA GLY A 385 -4.55 34.53 30.45
C GLY A 385 -3.04 34.79 30.46
N ASP A 386 -2.58 35.84 31.16
CA ASP A 386 -1.17 36.28 31.13
C ASP A 386 -0.41 35.99 32.43
N ASN A 387 0.86 35.56 32.29
CA ASN A 387 1.84 35.36 33.37
C ASN A 387 1.44 34.29 34.41
N ASN A 388 0.79 33.20 34.00
CA ASN A 388 0.45 32.09 34.90
C ASN A 388 1.60 31.07 35.03
N SER A 389 1.67 30.35 36.15
CA SER A 389 2.69 29.32 36.42
C SER A 389 2.10 28.05 37.04
N GLY A 390 2.26 26.91 36.36
CA GLY A 390 1.61 25.63 36.66
C GLY A 390 0.61 25.25 35.55
N ASN A 391 -0.35 24.36 35.82
CA ASN A 391 -1.21 23.80 34.77
C ASN A 391 -2.68 24.18 34.95
N GLY A 392 -3.42 24.48 33.88
CA GLY A 392 -4.88 24.63 33.90
C GLY A 392 -5.41 25.93 34.51
N ASN A 393 -4.57 26.93 34.75
CA ASN A 393 -5.01 28.19 35.36
C ASN A 393 -5.87 29.02 34.39
N SER A 394 -6.85 29.76 34.92
CA SER A 394 -7.66 30.72 34.16
C SER A 394 -7.67 32.09 34.85
N GLY A 395 -7.16 33.11 34.17
CA GLY A 395 -6.94 34.45 34.71
C GLY A 395 -5.49 34.91 34.50
N ASN A 396 -5.11 36.03 35.11
CA ASN A 396 -3.75 36.57 35.01
C ASN A 396 -3.00 36.40 36.35
N GLY A 397 -1.70 36.10 36.26
CA GLY A 397 -0.79 36.04 37.42
C GLY A 397 -1.06 34.92 38.42
N GLN A 398 -1.74 33.85 38.02
CA GLN A 398 -2.04 32.70 38.88
C GLN A 398 -0.81 31.79 39.03
N SER A 399 -0.73 31.08 40.17
CA SER A 399 0.33 30.10 40.39
C SER A 399 -0.19 28.86 41.11
N GLY A 400 0.18 27.67 40.60
CA GLY A 400 -0.35 26.37 41.02
C GLY A 400 -0.97 25.60 39.85
N ASN A 401 -1.54 24.43 40.13
CA ASN A 401 -2.41 23.75 39.19
C ASN A 401 -3.84 24.23 39.42
N GLY A 402 -4.48 24.79 38.40
CA GLY A 402 -5.88 25.19 38.45
C GLY A 402 -6.79 23.97 38.44
N ASP A 403 -7.64 23.87 39.45
CA ASP A 403 -8.80 22.99 39.40
C ASP A 403 -9.70 23.44 38.22
N GLY A 404 -10.04 22.47 37.36
CA GLY A 404 -10.65 22.76 36.07
C GLY A 404 -11.96 23.53 36.16
N TYR A 405 -12.25 24.29 35.10
CA TYR A 405 -13.48 25.06 34.87
C TYR A 405 -14.74 24.30 35.32
N ASN A 406 -15.27 24.64 36.50
CA ASN A 406 -16.52 24.10 37.03
C ASN A 406 -17.54 25.24 37.24
N PRO A 407 -18.61 25.32 36.43
CA PRO A 407 -19.68 26.30 36.64
C PRO A 407 -20.63 25.83 37.76
N GLY A 408 -20.18 25.78 39.02
CA GLY A 408 -21.07 25.41 40.12
C GLY A 408 -20.46 25.18 41.52
N ASN A 409 -20.49 26.26 42.32
CA ASN A 409 -20.89 26.28 43.75
C ASN A 409 -20.04 25.55 44.83
N ASN A 410 -19.51 26.37 45.76
CA ASN A 410 -19.24 26.15 47.19
C ASN A 410 -19.10 24.73 47.79
N GLY A 411 -18.00 24.52 48.51
CA GLY A 411 -18.05 23.85 49.82
C GLY A 411 -17.08 22.68 50.01
N ASP A 412 -16.05 22.94 50.83
CA ASP A 412 -15.37 22.05 51.78
C ASP A 412 -14.80 20.67 51.35
N ASP A 413 -13.50 20.52 51.64
CA ASP A 413 -12.75 19.33 52.08
C ASP A 413 -13.41 17.93 51.94
N GLN A 414 -12.71 16.98 51.31
CA GLN A 414 -12.31 15.67 51.87
C GLN A 414 -11.53 14.84 50.82
N THR A 415 -10.24 14.62 51.07
CA THR A 415 -9.37 13.49 50.62
C THR A 415 -9.60 12.82 49.25
N TYR A 416 -8.68 13.01 48.30
CA TYR A 416 -8.59 12.20 47.07
C TYR A 416 -7.65 10.99 47.23
N THR A 417 -8.23 9.78 47.30
CA THR A 417 -7.52 8.54 46.95
C THR A 417 -7.49 8.38 45.41
N PRO A 418 -6.37 7.99 44.80
CA PRO A 418 -6.28 7.90 43.35
C PRO A 418 -7.21 6.81 42.79
N PRO A 419 -8.12 7.13 41.86
CA PRO A 419 -8.93 6.13 41.18
C PRO A 419 -8.03 5.27 40.30
N GLN A 420 -8.31 3.97 40.31
CA GLN A 420 -7.61 3.00 39.48
C GLN A 420 -7.86 3.29 37.99
N SER A 421 -6.87 2.99 37.17
CA SER A 421 -6.97 3.00 35.71
C SER A 421 -8.23 2.25 35.25
N PRO A 422 -9.06 2.82 34.35
CA PRO A 422 -10.10 2.03 33.70
C PRO A 422 -9.42 0.89 32.91
N PRO A 423 -10.00 -0.31 32.90
CA PRO A 423 -9.32 -1.49 32.36
C PRO A 423 -9.11 -1.35 30.85
N SER A 424 -7.93 -1.76 30.40
CA SER A 424 -7.66 -2.06 29.01
C SER A 424 -8.70 -3.04 28.48
N GLN A 425 -9.38 -2.69 27.39
CA GLN A 425 -10.07 -3.71 26.59
C GLN A 425 -9.00 -4.54 25.88
N GLU A 426 -8.64 -5.66 26.48
CA GLU A 426 -7.88 -6.73 25.82
C GLU A 426 -8.77 -7.36 24.73
N GLY A 427 -8.79 -6.73 23.56
CA GLY A 427 -9.26 -7.27 22.29
C GLY A 427 -8.11 -7.24 21.30
N GLY A 428 -7.09 -8.06 21.53
CA GLY A 428 -5.90 -8.08 20.67
C GLY A 428 -6.23 -8.59 19.28
N ASN A 429 -6.10 -7.74 18.26
CA ASN A 429 -6.26 -8.11 16.84
C ASN A 429 -5.10 -9.00 16.38
N VAL A 430 -5.18 -10.29 16.71
CA VAL A 430 -4.27 -11.31 16.20
C VAL A 430 -4.64 -11.62 14.76
N TRP A 431 -4.02 -10.92 13.82
CA TRP A 431 -3.95 -11.34 12.42
C TRP A 431 -3.38 -12.77 12.37
N TYR A 432 -4.10 -13.67 11.70
CA TYR A 432 -3.81 -15.10 11.80
C TYR A 432 -2.51 -15.45 11.06
N ILE A 433 -1.45 -15.76 11.82
CA ILE A 433 -0.20 -16.33 11.29
C ILE A 433 -0.27 -17.86 11.41
N PRO A 434 -0.48 -18.62 10.31
CA PRO A 434 -0.41 -20.08 10.34
C PRO A 434 1.03 -20.57 10.54
N THR A 435 1.46 -20.74 11.80
CA THR A 435 2.74 -21.37 12.12
C THR A 435 2.64 -22.89 12.03
N SER A 436 3.64 -23.51 11.39
CA SER A 436 3.67 -24.94 11.18
C SER A 436 4.12 -25.70 12.44
N SER A 437 3.22 -26.55 12.94
CA SER A 437 3.50 -27.69 13.82
C SER A 437 4.44 -27.47 15.01
N GLN A 438 3.87 -27.37 16.22
CA GLN A 438 4.48 -28.00 17.39
C GLN A 438 3.53 -29.04 17.98
N LYS A 439 4.02 -30.28 18.04
CA LYS A 439 3.53 -31.26 19.00
C LYS A 439 4.00 -30.80 20.37
N ASP A 440 3.17 -30.92 21.39
CA ASP A 440 3.72 -31.14 22.72
C ASP A 440 2.96 -32.22 23.48
N GLN A 441 3.72 -33.07 24.16
CA GLN A 441 3.22 -34.12 25.04
C GLN A 441 3.18 -33.57 26.46
N LYS A 442 2.09 -33.78 27.20
CA LYS A 442 2.17 -33.87 28.67
C LYS A 442 1.32 -35.02 29.21
N ASN A 443 1.97 -35.89 29.98
CA ASN A 443 1.35 -36.91 30.82
C ASN A 443 1.21 -36.37 32.25
N GLY A 444 0.10 -36.68 32.92
CA GLY A 444 -0.07 -36.71 34.39
C GLY A 444 0.07 -35.36 35.14
N GLU A 445 -0.49 -35.15 36.33
CA GLU A 445 -1.53 -35.81 37.16
C GLU A 445 -2.21 -34.63 37.90
N GLY A 446 -3.43 -34.61 38.42
CA GLY A 446 -4.48 -35.59 38.73
C GLY A 446 -5.54 -34.90 39.62
N SER A 447 -6.66 -35.58 39.92
CA SER A 447 -7.67 -35.25 40.96
C SER A 447 -8.28 -33.83 40.99
N SER A 448 -9.56 -33.64 40.69
CA SER A 448 -10.64 -34.02 41.62
C SER A 448 -12.00 -34.27 40.97
N GLN A 449 -12.93 -34.90 41.71
CA GLN A 449 -14.24 -35.36 41.24
C GLN A 449 -15.35 -34.31 41.37
N GLN A 450 -16.21 -34.22 40.34
CA GLN A 450 -17.69 -34.05 40.36
C GLN A 450 -18.10 -33.71 38.91
N GLY A 451 -19.05 -34.35 38.23
CA GLY A 451 -19.97 -35.40 38.66
C GLY A 451 -21.40 -35.05 38.27
N GLN A 452 -21.81 -35.35 37.04
CA GLN A 452 -23.17 -35.81 36.69
C GLN A 452 -23.26 -36.24 35.22
N SER A 453 -24.06 -37.27 34.97
CA SER A 453 -24.24 -37.92 33.66
C SER A 453 -25.62 -37.62 33.08
N TYR A 454 -25.72 -37.46 31.77
CA TYR A 454 -26.85 -37.99 31.01
C TYR A 454 -26.35 -38.50 29.64
N ASP A 455 -26.32 -39.82 29.50
CA ASP A 455 -26.29 -40.50 28.20
C ASP A 455 -27.69 -41.06 27.95
N ASN A 456 -28.19 -40.95 26.71
CA ASN A 456 -29.30 -41.74 26.19
C ASN A 456 -29.48 -41.47 24.69
N GLY A 457 -29.21 -42.48 23.84
CA GLY A 457 -29.68 -42.42 22.45
C GLY A 457 -28.89 -43.16 21.36
N GLN A 458 -28.36 -44.36 21.62
CA GLN A 458 -27.87 -45.20 20.51
C GLN A 458 -29.00 -45.64 19.58
N TRP A 459 -28.73 -45.71 18.27
CA TRP A 459 -29.30 -46.71 17.36
C TRP A 459 -28.27 -47.14 16.29
N HIS A 460 -28.22 -48.44 15.99
CA HIS A 460 -27.25 -49.09 15.09
C HIS A 460 -27.82 -49.19 13.65
N GLY A 461 -27.04 -49.09 12.56
CA GLY A 461 -26.32 -50.21 11.87
C GLY A 461 -27.23 -50.98 10.87
N PRO A 462 -26.75 -51.78 9.86
CA PRO A 462 -25.40 -52.06 9.31
C PRO A 462 -25.23 -51.47 7.87
N GLY A 463 -24.25 -51.79 7.00
CA GLY A 463 -22.95 -52.47 7.14
C GLY A 463 -22.53 -53.39 5.96
N ALA A 464 -21.51 -52.97 5.17
CA ALA A 464 -20.65 -53.72 4.22
C ALA A 464 -21.24 -54.35 2.91
N TYR A 465 -20.58 -54.14 1.74
CA TYR A 465 -19.64 -55.13 1.12
C TYR A 465 -19.05 -54.72 -0.27
N SER A 466 -17.80 -55.15 -0.50
CA SER A 466 -17.11 -55.52 -1.78
C SER A 466 -17.03 -54.60 -3.02
N LYS A 467 -15.78 -54.36 -3.47
CA LYS A 467 -15.35 -54.41 -4.90
C LYS A 467 -14.84 -55.84 -5.20
N PRO A 468 -14.75 -56.32 -6.47
CA PRO A 468 -13.47 -56.20 -7.20
C PRO A 468 -13.54 -56.22 -8.76
N LYS A 469 -12.36 -56.08 -9.39
CA LYS A 469 -12.00 -56.23 -10.84
C LYS A 469 -12.56 -55.15 -11.79
N VAL A 470 -11.76 -54.27 -12.41
CA VAL A 470 -10.54 -54.44 -13.24
C VAL A 470 -10.83 -55.04 -14.62
N HIS A 471 -10.92 -54.17 -15.63
CA HIS A 471 -10.45 -54.44 -16.98
C HIS A 471 -9.55 -53.28 -17.42
N SER A 472 -8.31 -53.61 -17.80
CA SER A 472 -7.35 -52.70 -18.42
C SER A 472 -7.59 -52.62 -19.93
N HIS A 473 -7.33 -51.45 -20.54
CA HIS A 473 -6.57 -51.27 -21.78
C HIS A 473 -5.97 -49.84 -21.77
N GLY A 474 -4.83 -49.63 -22.45
CA GLY A 474 -4.05 -48.39 -22.35
C GLY A 474 -4.60 -47.21 -23.17
N GLY A 475 -4.02 -46.01 -23.09
CA GLY A 475 -2.91 -45.56 -22.25
C GLY A 475 -2.32 -44.25 -22.77
N SER A 476 -1.77 -43.41 -21.89
CA SER A 476 -0.88 -42.30 -22.26
C SER A 476 -0.11 -41.82 -21.02
N HIS A 477 1.14 -41.40 -21.21
CA HIS A 477 1.97 -40.92 -20.10
C HIS A 477 1.63 -39.47 -19.72
N ARG A 478 1.18 -39.27 -18.50
CA ARG A 478 1.36 -38.01 -17.75
C ARG A 478 1.91 -38.36 -16.37
N GLY A 479 2.93 -37.62 -15.93
CA GLY A 479 3.49 -37.79 -14.58
C GLY A 479 2.47 -37.28 -13.56
N SER A 480 1.90 -38.18 -12.76
CA SER A 480 0.96 -37.83 -11.70
C SER A 480 1.71 -37.50 -10.41
N THR A 481 1.57 -36.25 -9.96
CA THR A 481 1.91 -35.84 -8.60
C THR A 481 0.81 -36.32 -7.64
N SER A 482 1.14 -37.26 -6.75
CA SER A 482 0.23 -37.74 -5.69
C SER A 482 0.78 -37.42 -4.29
N TRP A 483 -0.06 -36.86 -3.44
CA TRP A 483 0.25 -36.41 -2.08
C TRP A 483 0.05 -37.55 -1.06
N ASP A 484 1.02 -37.78 -0.17
CA ASP A 484 1.02 -38.90 0.80
C ASP A 484 0.82 -38.47 2.26
N GLY A 485 0.45 -37.20 2.49
CA GLY A 485 0.27 -36.64 3.82
C GLY A 485 1.55 -36.29 4.58
N LYS A 486 2.74 -36.38 3.95
CA LYS A 486 4.02 -35.95 4.57
C LYS A 486 4.92 -35.09 3.66
N GLY A 487 4.47 -34.76 2.45
CA GLY A 487 5.06 -33.71 1.61
C GLY A 487 5.48 -34.19 0.22
N TRP A 488 5.63 -33.23 -0.71
CA TRP A 488 5.97 -33.53 -2.10
C TRP A 488 7.42 -34.02 -2.26
N ARG A 489 7.61 -35.18 -2.89
CA ARG A 489 8.93 -35.66 -3.32
C ARG A 489 9.04 -35.64 -4.85
N VAL A 490 9.79 -34.68 -5.39
CA VAL A 490 10.18 -34.67 -6.81
C VAL A 490 11.41 -35.56 -7.00
N GLY A 491 11.25 -36.66 -7.73
CA GLY A 491 12.36 -37.58 -8.04
C GLY A 491 13.28 -37.02 -9.11
N SER A 492 14.43 -36.43 -8.72
CA SER A 492 15.44 -35.99 -9.67
C SER A 492 16.14 -37.19 -10.34
N ARG A 493 16.11 -37.25 -11.68
CA ARG A 493 17.00 -38.15 -12.44
C ARG A 493 18.28 -37.42 -12.80
N ARG A 494 19.41 -38.02 -12.39
CA ARG A 494 20.76 -37.55 -12.70
C ARG A 494 21.00 -37.52 -14.22
N SER A 495 21.89 -36.61 -14.63
CA SER A 495 22.39 -36.52 -15.99
C SER A 495 23.10 -37.81 -16.44
N MET A 496 23.03 -38.09 -17.74
CA MET A 496 23.98 -38.98 -18.42
C MET A 496 24.75 -38.19 -19.47
N ALA A 497 26.04 -38.49 -19.56
CA ALA A 497 27.00 -37.73 -20.35
C ALA A 497 26.90 -38.02 -21.86
N LYS A 498 27.30 -37.04 -22.67
CA LYS A 498 27.60 -37.24 -24.10
C LYS A 498 28.67 -38.33 -24.25
N ARG A 499 28.45 -39.27 -25.18
CA ARG A 499 29.53 -40.03 -25.83
C ARG A 499 29.34 -40.00 -27.35
N TYR A 500 30.48 -40.18 -28.01
CA TYR A 500 30.77 -39.92 -29.41
C TYR A 500 30.52 -41.13 -30.34
N LEU A 501 30.56 -40.86 -31.65
CA LEU A 501 30.68 -41.79 -32.80
C LEU A 501 29.40 -42.58 -33.15
N ALA A 502 29.09 -42.81 -34.44
CA ALA A 502 29.81 -42.50 -35.68
C ALA A 502 28.85 -41.92 -36.74
#